data_AF-A0A085V6R6-F1
#
_entry.id   AF-A0A085V6R6-F1
#
_cell.length_a   1.000
_cell.length_b   1.000
_cell.length_c   1.000
_cell.angle_alpha   90.00
_cell.angle_beta   90.00
_cell.angle_gamma   90.00
#
_symmetry.space_group_name_H-M   'P 1'
#
loop_
_entity.id
_entity.type
_entity.pdbx_description
1 polymer ?
#
loop_
_entity_poly.entity_id
_entity_poly.type
_entity_poly.pdbx_seq_one_letter_code
_entity_poly.pdbx_strand_id
1 'polypeptide(L)' 'MAAKKDLVSVRVLTAVRLDDIDYRADQLVGFPQALAESLEKSGSVDPHKDAVAYCKAQGAELIEHSPESEE' A
#
# COMPACT_ATOMS: atom_id res chain seq x y z
N MET A 1 -18.38 -14.73 2.16
CA MET A 1 -18.05 -13.90 3.35
C MET A 1 -16.82 -13.09 2.99
N ALA A 2 -16.95 -11.78 2.77
CA ALA A 2 -15.81 -10.93 2.48
C ALA A 2 -14.93 -10.88 3.74
N ALA A 3 -13.80 -11.58 3.71
CA ALA A 3 -12.79 -11.46 4.75
C ALA A 3 -12.46 -9.97 4.86
N LYS A 4 -12.63 -9.40 6.05
CA LYS A 4 -12.04 -8.10 6.36
C LYS A 4 -10.54 -8.27 6.11
N LYS A 5 -10.06 -7.82 4.95
CA LYS A 5 -8.64 -7.88 4.60
C LYS A 5 -7.94 -7.04 5.66
N ASP A 6 -7.16 -7.66 6.53
CA ASP A 6 -6.20 -6.96 7.39
C ASP A 6 -5.19 -6.26 6.48
N LEU A 7 -5.53 -5.05 6.03
CA LEU A 7 -4.69 -4.23 5.18
C LEU A 7 -3.64 -3.54 6.06
N VAL A 8 -2.37 -3.75 5.71
CA VAL A 8 -1.23 -3.08 6.32
C VAL A 8 -1.01 -1.77 5.58
N SER A 9 -1.08 -0.66 6.31
CA SER A 9 -0.74 0.66 5.77
C SER A 9 0.76 0.73 5.52
N VAL A 10 1.15 1.01 4.29
CA VAL A 10 2.54 1.18 3.88
C VAL A 10 2.70 2.45 3.07
N ARG A 11 3.89 3.05 3.14
CA ARG A 11 4.29 4.14 2.24
C ARG A 11 4.83 3.53 0.95
N VAL A 12 4.41 4.05 -0.18
CA VAL A 12 4.99 3.72 -1.48
C VAL A 12 6.27 4.52 -1.65
N LEU A 13 7.41 3.83 -1.79
CA LEU A 13 8.73 4.46 -1.97
C LEU A 13 8.99 4.84 -3.43
N THR A 14 8.50 4.02 -4.36
CA THR A 14 8.66 4.21 -5.81
C THR A 14 7.34 3.92 -6.52
N ALA A 15 7.11 4.57 -7.66
CA ALA A 15 5.94 4.28 -8.47
C ALA A 15 5.91 2.78 -8.85
N VAL A 16 4.78 2.14 -8.60
CA VAL A 16 4.58 0.70 -8.83
C VAL A 16 3.18 0.47 -9.39
N ARG A 17 3.08 -0.40 -10.38
CA ARG A 17 1.80 -0.82 -10.96
C ARG A 17 1.45 -2.21 -10.45
N LEU A 18 0.27 -2.35 -9.85
CA LEU A 18 -0.24 -3.61 -9.27
C LEU A 18 -1.71 -3.77 -9.66
N ASP A 19 -2.07 -4.91 -10.24
CA ASP A 19 -3.46 -5.24 -10.60
C ASP A 19 -4.15 -4.11 -11.40
N ASP A 20 -3.44 -3.58 -12.40
CA ASP A 20 -3.84 -2.42 -13.22
C ASP A 20 -3.94 -1.06 -12.49
N ILE A 21 -3.64 -1.01 -11.19
CA ILE A 21 -3.62 0.21 -10.39
C ILE A 21 -2.19 0.78 -10.35
N ASP A 22 -2.03 2.02 -10.81
CA ASP A 22 -0.77 2.77 -10.71
C ASP A 22 -0.68 3.52 -9.38
N TYR A 23 0.24 3.08 -8.52
CA TYR A 23 0.60 3.77 -7.28
C TYR A 23 1.79 4.69 -7.49
N ARG A 24 1.73 5.89 -6.93
CA ARG A 24 2.80 6.89 -6.98
C ARG A 24 3.63 6.84 -5.70
N ALA A 25 4.89 7.26 -5.81
CA ALA A 25 5.73 7.50 -4.64
C ALA A 25 5.05 8.49 -3.67
N ASP A 26 5.33 8.31 -2.38
CA ASP A 26 4.77 9.08 -1.26
C ASP A 26 3.27 8.90 -1.03
N GLN A 27 2.61 8.00 -1.75
CA GLN A 27 1.26 7.58 -1.42
C GLN A 27 1.25 6.62 -0.24
N LEU A 28 0.16 6.69 0.53
CA LEU A 28 -0.10 5.76 1.61
C LEU A 28 -1.14 4.76 1.12
N VAL A 29 -0.77 3.47 1.10
CA VAL A 29 -1.64 2.42 0.57
C VAL A 29 -1.78 1.30 1.59
N GLY A 30 -3.00 0.80 1.77
CA GLY A 30 -3.28 -0.39 2.55
C GLY A 30 -3.21 -1.62 1.66
N PHE A 31 -2.17 -2.44 1.79
CA PHE A 31 -2.04 -3.71 1.07
C PHE A 31 -2.30 -4.91 2.00
N PRO A 32 -2.76 -6.05 1.47
CA PRO A 32 -2.76 -7.30 2.24
C PRO A 32 -1.36 -7.63 2.77
N GLN A 33 -1.26 -8.19 3.98
CA GLN A 33 0.03 -8.46 4.63
C GLN A 33 1.04 -9.19 3.73
N ALA A 34 0.62 -10.27 3.05
CA ALA A 34 1.49 -11.04 2.16
C ALA A 34 2.02 -10.22 0.96
N LEU A 35 1.21 -9.29 0.44
CA LEU A 35 1.62 -8.40 -0.65
C LEU A 35 2.53 -7.30 -0.13
N ALA A 36 2.20 -6.69 1.02
CA ALA A 36 3.04 -5.71 1.69
C ALA A 36 4.45 -6.24 1.98
N GLU A 37 4.58 -7.46 2.51
CA GLU A 37 5.87 -8.11 2.75
C GLU A 37 6.66 -8.36 1.46
N SER A 38 5.97 -8.72 0.38
CA SER A 38 6.61 -8.95 -0.93
C SER A 38 7.12 -7.65 -1.54
N LEU A 39 6.35 -6.57 -1.43
CA LEU A 39 6.70 -5.23 -1.89
C LEU A 39 7.79 -4.58 -1.02
N GLU A 40 7.81 -4.86 0.28
CA GLU A 40 8.87 -4.41 1.20
C GLU A 40 10.20 -5.06 0.79
N LYS A 41 10.20 -6.38 0.56
CA LYS A 41 11.39 -7.12 0.11
C LYS A 41 11.92 -6.65 -1.24
N SER A 42 11.05 -6.17 -2.13
CA SER A 42 11.48 -5.58 -3.41
C SER A 42 11.95 -4.13 -3.29
N GLY A 43 11.81 -3.51 -2.11
CA GLY A 43 12.11 -2.10 -1.87
C GLY A 43 11.10 -1.13 -2.48
N SER A 44 9.89 -1.62 -2.82
CA SER A 44 8.85 -0.80 -3.43
C SER A 44 8.02 0.00 -2.42
N VAL A 45 7.86 -0.56 -1.22
CA VAL A 45 7.08 0.05 -0.13
C VAL A 45 7.82 -0.04 1.21
N ASP A 46 7.40 0.81 2.15
CA ASP A 46 7.89 0.86 3.52
C ASP A 46 6.72 0.80 4.52
N PRO A 47 6.52 -0.32 5.24
CA PRO A 47 5.51 -0.45 6.28
C PRO A 47 5.90 0.19 7.62
N HIS A 48 7.07 0.82 7.74
CA HIS A 48 7.53 1.40 9.00
C HIS A 48 6.59 2.52 9.47
N LYS A 49 6.32 2.55 10.78
CA LYS A 49 5.36 3.51 11.37
C LYS A 49 5.75 4.96 11.12
N ASP A 50 7.05 5.27 11.12
CA ASP A 50 7.55 6.61 10.81
C ASP A 50 7.33 7.00 9.35
N ALA A 51 7.49 6.06 8.42
CA ALA A 51 7.22 6.30 6.99
C ALA A 51 5.73 6.58 6.75
N VAL A 52 4.85 5.82 7.41
CA VAL A 52 3.40 6.03 7.39
C VAL A 52 3.02 7.37 8.03
N ALA A 53 3.61 7.71 9.18
CA ALA A 53 3.37 8.97 9.87
C ALA A 53 3.84 10.18 9.04
N TYR A 54 4.97 10.05 8.35
CA TYR A 54 5.47 11.07 7.42
C TYR A 54 4.46 11.36 6.31
N CYS A 55 3.98 10.32 5.62
CA CYS A 55 2.95 10.48 4.58
C CYS A 55 1.66 11.11 5.13
N LYS A 56 1.19 10.67 6.30
CA LYS A 56 0.02 11.28 6.95
C LYS A 56 0.26 12.77 7.29
N ALA A 57 1.45 13.13 7.74
CA ALA A 57 1.81 14.53 8.04
C ALA A 57 1.88 15.40 6.77
N GLN A 58 2.19 14.81 5.61
CA GLN A 58 2.13 15.47 4.30
C GLN A 58 0.69 15.59 3.75
N GLY A 59 -0.30 15.01 4.44
CA GLY A 59 -1.69 14.99 3.98
C GLY A 59 -1.99 13.87 2.98
N ALA A 60 -1.16 12.83 2.90
CA ALA A 60 -1.44 11.68 2.07
C ALA A 60 -2.65 10.89 2.60
N GLU A 61 -3.59 10.62 1.72
CA GLU A 61 -4.77 9.79 2.02
C GLU A 61 -4.40 8.31 1.99
N LEU A 62 -5.00 7.51 2.89
CA LEU A 62 -4.84 6.06 2.88
C LEU A 62 -5.72 5.48 1.77
N ILE A 63 -5.08 4.94 0.74
CA ILE A 63 -5.75 4.26 -0.36
C ILE A 63 -5.84 2.77 -0.02
N GLU A 64 -7.02 2.19 0.01
CA GLU A 64 -7.15 0.74 0.21
C GLU A 64 -6.92 0.02 -1.13
N HIS A 65 -5.89 -0.84 -1.20
CA HIS A 65 -5.70 -1.68 -2.37
C HIS A 65 -6.75 -2.79 -2.36
N SER A 66 -7.73 -2.64 -3.25
CA SER A 66 -8.68 -3.69 -3.59
C SER A 66 -8.38 -4.14 -5.02
N PRO A 67 -7.84 -5.35 -5.23
CA PRO A 67 -7.89 -5.95 -6.56
C PRO A 67 -9.37 -6.14 -6.85
N GLU A 68 -9.93 -5.32 -7.75
CA GLU A 68 -11.28 -5.56 -8.23
C GLU A 68 -11.33 -7.01 -8.71
N SER A 69 -12.29 -7.77 -8.19
CA SER A 69 -12.57 -9.10 -8.71
C SER A 69 -13.00 -8.92 -10.16
N GLU A 70 -12.12 -9.24 -11.10
CA GLU A 70 -12.52 -9.55 -12.46
C GLU A 70 -13.46 -10.77 -12.37
N GLU A 71 -14.77 -10.51 -12.41
CA GLU A 71 -15.82 -11.49 -12.68
C GLU A 71 -15.87 -11.87 -14.17
#